data_AF-A0A399I4B0-F1
#
_entry.id   AF-A0A399I4B0-F1
#
_cell.length_a   1.000
_cell.length_b   1.000
_cell.length_c   1.000
_cell.angle_alpha   90.00
_cell.angle_beta   90.00
_cell.angle_gamma   90.00
#
_symmetry.space_group_name_H-M   'P 1'
#
loop_
_entity.id
_entity.type
_entity.pdbx_description
1 polymer ?
#
loop_
_entity_poly.entity_id
_entity_poly.type
_entity_poly.pdbx_seq_one_letter_code
_entity_poly.pdbx_strand_id
1 'polypeptide(L)'
;MVNILGIRLGRYIQYEQNCPIPTSDQIIYPNIKIVTDADQLKEGFLGIQRERLETLLHNGAELFVYIENDLPLGMLWGYRGSCYIRGPGIPLLLDDDTVYSFWAYVVPEARGKKIYRKIRDVFFSYYKGVKKYVSLVEPSNTIARIEKKKDAYTETKKITYIKFRCISIIIEQFTDSQRFNIHLESGNQYDLLMI
;
A
#
# COMPACT_ATOMS: atom_id res chain seq x y z
N MET A 1 3.73 -9.42 13.10
CA MET A 1 2.73 -10.49 12.94
C MET A 1 3.08 -11.62 13.91
N VAL A 2 2.11 -12.15 14.64
CA VAL A 2 2.29 -13.29 15.56
C VAL A 2 1.51 -14.47 14.98
N ASN A 3 2.18 -15.63 14.83
CA ASN A 3 1.56 -16.88 14.40
C ASN A 3 1.60 -17.86 15.56
N ILE A 4 0.43 -18.15 16.13
CA ILE A 4 0.27 -19.15 17.19
C ILE A 4 -0.79 -20.12 16.69
N LEU A 5 -0.44 -21.41 16.57
CA LEU A 5 -1.39 -22.48 16.24
C LEU A 5 -2.18 -22.28 14.93
N GLY A 6 -1.60 -21.59 13.93
CA GLY A 6 -2.27 -21.31 12.65
C GLY A 6 -3.24 -20.12 12.69
N ILE A 7 -3.28 -19.40 13.82
CA ILE A 7 -3.98 -18.12 13.96
C ILE A 7 -3.00 -16.99 13.66
N ARG A 8 -3.35 -16.12 12.72
CA ARG A 8 -2.63 -14.88 12.43
C ARG A 8 -3.39 -13.70 13.00
N LEU A 9 -2.72 -12.90 13.83
CA LEU A 9 -3.23 -11.62 14.30
C LEU A 9 -2.46 -10.49 13.62
N GLY A 10 -3.19 -9.50 13.14
CA GLY A 10 -2.59 -8.24 12.72
C GLY A 10 -3.47 -7.03 12.99
N ARG A 11 -2.82 -5.87 12.94
CA ARG A 11 -3.43 -4.57 13.22
C ARG A 11 -2.92 -3.56 12.21
N TYR A 12 -3.83 -2.73 11.72
CA TYR A 12 -3.55 -1.65 10.79
C TYR A 12 -4.30 -0.39 11.21
N ILE A 13 -3.76 0.76 10.81
CA ILE A 13 -4.44 2.04 10.84
C ILE A 13 -4.68 2.43 9.39
N GLN A 14 -5.94 2.67 9.04
CA GLN A 14 -6.33 3.22 7.76
C GLN A 14 -6.15 4.74 7.78
N TYR A 15 -5.43 5.21 6.77
CA TYR A 15 -5.19 6.61 6.49
C TYR A 15 -5.90 6.97 5.20
N GLU A 16 -6.65 8.08 5.20
CA GLU A 16 -7.29 8.63 4.01
C GLU A 16 -6.88 10.07 3.79
N GLN A 17 -6.69 10.42 2.52
CA GLN A 17 -6.47 11.79 2.08
C GLN A 17 -7.48 12.09 0.97
N ASN A 18 -8.39 13.01 1.22
CA ASN A 18 -9.27 13.55 0.18
C ASN A 18 -8.45 14.53 -0.66
N CYS A 19 -8.49 14.41 -1.98
CA CYS A 19 -7.82 15.36 -2.86
C CYS A 19 -8.71 16.60 -3.06
N PRO A 20 -8.11 17.79 -2.91
CA PRO A 20 -7.82 18.52 -4.13
C PRO A 20 -6.42 19.13 -4.02
N ILE A 21 -5.41 18.44 -4.56
CA ILE A 21 -4.12 19.11 -4.81
C ILE A 21 -4.01 19.31 -6.33
N PRO A 22 -4.29 20.52 -6.84
CA PRO A 22 -3.88 20.88 -8.18
C PRO A 22 -2.38 21.13 -8.15
N THR A 23 -1.57 20.08 -8.30
CA THR A 23 -0.21 20.29 -8.82
C THR A 23 -0.34 20.54 -10.31
N SER A 24 -0.03 21.75 -10.77
CA SER A 24 -0.22 22.17 -12.17
C SER A 24 0.55 21.29 -13.15
N ASP A 25 1.65 20.66 -12.72
CA ASP A 25 2.58 19.99 -13.62
C ASP A 25 2.87 18.55 -13.24
N GLN A 26 3.14 17.73 -14.26
CA GLN A 26 3.60 16.36 -14.09
C GLN A 26 5.01 16.37 -13.47
N ILE A 27 5.17 15.79 -12.29
CA ILE A 27 6.46 15.68 -11.61
C ILE A 27 7.19 14.46 -12.17
N ILE A 28 8.35 14.68 -12.77
CA ILE A 28 9.21 13.63 -13.30
C ILE A 28 10.56 13.71 -12.60
N TYR A 29 11.01 12.58 -12.05
CA TYR A 29 12.40 12.41 -11.64
C TYR A 29 13.04 11.36 -12.55
N PRO A 30 14.23 11.63 -13.13
CA PRO A 30 14.87 10.71 -14.08
C PRO A 30 15.25 9.36 -13.45
N ASN A 31 15.47 9.34 -12.13
CA ASN A 31 15.76 8.12 -11.38
C ASN A 31 14.51 7.31 -11.00
N ILE A 32 13.30 7.78 -11.32
CA ILE A 32 12.07 7.06 -11.01
C ILE A 32 11.52 6.42 -12.27
N LYS A 33 11.37 5.09 -12.22
CA LYS A 33 10.75 4.30 -13.27
C LYS A 33 9.39 3.80 -12.79
N ILE A 34 8.38 3.97 -13.63
CA ILE A 34 7.08 3.32 -13.45
C ILE A 34 7.18 1.99 -14.18
N VAL A 35 7.09 0.91 -13.41
CA VAL A 35 7.24 -0.46 -13.89
C VAL A 35 5.87 -1.00 -14.25
N THR A 36 5.70 -1.35 -15.52
CA THR A 36 4.48 -1.93 -16.07
C THR A 36 4.65 -3.39 -16.47
N ASP A 37 5.90 -3.89 -16.49
CA ASP A 37 6.25 -5.25 -16.86
C ASP A 37 7.38 -5.75 -15.94
N ALA A 38 7.26 -6.99 -15.46
CA ALA A 38 8.23 -7.61 -14.57
C ALA A 38 9.62 -7.73 -15.20
N ASP A 39 9.72 -7.87 -16.53
CA ASP A 39 11.00 -7.95 -17.26
C ASP A 39 11.81 -6.65 -17.20
N GLN A 40 11.18 -5.54 -16.79
CA GLN A 40 11.88 -4.28 -16.58
C GLN A 40 12.74 -4.28 -15.30
N LEU A 41 12.62 -5.30 -14.46
CA LEU A 41 13.32 -5.45 -13.19
C LEU A 41 14.15 -6.74 -13.17
N LYS A 42 15.30 -6.69 -12.49
CA LYS A 42 16.11 -7.89 -12.24
C LYS A 42 15.40 -8.83 -11.26
N GLU A 43 15.67 -10.14 -11.39
CA GLU A 43 15.15 -11.14 -10.46
C GLU A 43 15.53 -10.83 -9.01
N GLY A 44 14.62 -11.08 -8.06
CA GLY A 44 14.84 -10.80 -6.64
C GLY A 44 14.81 -9.32 -6.28
N PHE A 45 14.28 -8.46 -7.15
CA PHE A 45 14.10 -7.03 -6.92
C PHE A 45 13.56 -6.71 -5.52
N LEU A 46 14.38 -6.09 -4.67
CA LEU A 46 14.04 -5.72 -3.28
C LEU A 46 13.44 -6.89 -2.46
N GLY A 47 13.82 -8.13 -2.77
CA GLY A 47 13.29 -9.33 -2.13
C GLY A 47 11.86 -9.72 -2.54
N ILE A 48 11.31 -9.12 -3.59
CA ILE A 48 10.02 -9.51 -4.18
C ILE A 48 10.26 -10.67 -5.15
N GLN A 49 9.51 -11.76 -4.96
CA GLN A 49 9.48 -12.89 -5.88
C GLN A 49 8.83 -12.49 -7.22
N ARG A 50 9.39 -12.95 -8.33
CA ARG A 50 8.96 -12.59 -9.68
C ARG A 50 7.49 -12.91 -9.96
N GLU A 51 7.02 -14.12 -9.63
CA GLU A 51 5.62 -14.52 -9.78
C GLU A 51 4.65 -13.55 -9.10
N ARG A 52 5.04 -13.04 -7.93
CA ARG A 52 4.25 -12.07 -7.17
C ARG A 52 4.24 -10.71 -7.84
N LEU A 53 5.38 -10.26 -8.36
CA LEU A 53 5.49 -9.02 -9.13
C LEU A 53 4.57 -9.08 -10.36
N GLU A 54 4.66 -10.16 -11.15
CA GLU A 54 3.84 -10.40 -12.34
C GLU A 54 2.35 -10.41 -12.02
N THR A 55 1.95 -11.10 -10.95
CA THR A 55 0.55 -11.13 -10.50
C THR A 55 0.03 -9.74 -10.16
N LEU A 56 0.81 -8.91 -9.45
CA LEU A 56 0.40 -7.56 -9.09
C LEU A 56 0.24 -6.67 -10.33
N LEU A 57 1.22 -6.69 -11.23
CA LEU A 57 1.21 -5.90 -12.46
C LEU A 57 0.09 -6.32 -13.40
N HIS A 58 -0.12 -7.63 -13.60
CA HIS A 58 -1.18 -8.17 -14.45
C HIS A 58 -2.57 -7.71 -14.00
N ASN A 59 -2.76 -7.60 -12.69
CA ASN A 59 -4.02 -7.16 -12.13
C ASN A 59 -4.18 -5.62 -12.11
N GLY A 60 -3.23 -4.85 -12.65
CA GLY A 60 -3.34 -3.39 -12.75
C GLY A 60 -2.76 -2.61 -11.56
N ALA A 61 -1.99 -3.25 -10.68
CA ALA A 61 -1.16 -2.51 -9.74
C ALA A 61 0.04 -1.91 -10.47
N GLU A 62 0.45 -0.72 -10.05
CA GLU A 62 1.53 0.03 -10.66
C GLU A 62 2.67 0.19 -9.65
N LEU A 63 3.89 -0.04 -10.12
CA LEU A 63 5.08 -0.02 -9.28
C LEU A 63 5.96 1.17 -9.63
N PHE A 64 6.21 2.03 -8.65
CA PHE A 64 7.09 3.18 -8.76
C PHE A 64 8.41 2.86 -8.09
N VAL A 65 9.51 2.87 -8.84
CA VAL A 65 10.84 2.46 -8.36
C VAL A 65 11.84 3.59 -8.50
N TYR A 66 12.61 3.87 -7.44
CA TYR A 66 13.81 4.70 -7.53
C TYR A 66 15.03 3.82 -7.83
N ILE A 67 15.72 4.10 -8.94
CA ILE A 67 16.92 3.39 -9.41
C ILE A 67 18.09 4.38 -9.49
N GLU A 68 19.23 3.99 -8.91
CA GLU A 68 20.48 4.75 -8.97
C GLU A 68 21.61 3.76 -9.24
N ASN A 69 22.40 3.98 -10.30
CA ASN A 69 23.47 3.08 -10.76
C ASN A 69 22.98 1.62 -10.93
N ASP A 70 21.84 1.43 -11.59
CA ASP A 70 21.18 0.13 -11.80
C ASP A 70 20.79 -0.63 -10.52
N LEU A 71 20.82 0.03 -9.37
CA LEU A 71 20.40 -0.53 -8.09
C LEU A 71 19.06 0.08 -7.67
N PRO A 72 18.05 -0.75 -7.36
CA PRO A 72 16.80 -0.25 -6.81
C PRO A 72 16.98 0.09 -5.34
N LEU A 73 16.67 1.33 -4.97
CA LEU A 73 16.85 1.84 -3.61
C LEU A 73 15.54 2.10 -2.88
N GLY A 74 14.43 2.15 -3.59
CA GLY A 74 13.12 2.26 -2.99
C GLY A 74 11.99 2.02 -3.96
N MET A 75 10.83 1.73 -3.41
CA MET A 75 9.61 1.46 -4.17
C MET A 75 8.36 1.95 -3.45
N LEU A 76 7.30 2.15 -4.22
CA LEU A 76 5.92 2.34 -3.76
C LEU A 76 5.00 1.67 -4.77
N TRP A 77 3.97 1.00 -4.28
CA TRP A 77 2.90 0.45 -5.12
C TRP A 77 1.64 1.31 -5.05
N GLY A 78 0.97 1.41 -6.19
CA GLY A 78 -0.35 1.99 -6.35
C GLY A 78 -1.33 1.01 -6.95
N TYR A 79 -2.60 1.15 -6.60
CA TYR A 79 -3.70 0.45 -7.25
C TYR A 79 -4.95 1.33 -7.24
N ARG A 80 -5.63 1.48 -8.37
CA ARG A 80 -6.85 2.27 -8.50
C ARG A 80 -8.09 1.38 -8.50
N GLY A 81 -9.09 1.72 -7.69
CA GLY A 81 -10.32 0.97 -7.53
C GLY A 81 -10.25 -0.09 -6.43
N SER A 82 -11.25 -0.97 -6.38
CA SER A 82 -11.39 -1.99 -5.34
C SER A 82 -10.31 -3.07 -5.40
N CYS A 83 -9.70 -3.40 -4.25
CA CYS A 83 -8.68 -4.43 -4.15
C CYS A 83 -8.75 -5.22 -2.84
N TYR A 84 -8.27 -6.47 -2.86
CA TYR A 84 -8.11 -7.27 -1.65
C TYR A 84 -6.69 -7.20 -1.08
N ILE A 85 -6.53 -6.81 0.19
CA ILE A 85 -5.19 -6.63 0.76
C ILE A 85 -4.78 -7.90 1.54
N ARG A 86 -3.74 -8.57 1.04
CA ARG A 86 -3.17 -9.81 1.61
C ARG A 86 -2.78 -9.73 3.09
N GLY A 87 -2.29 -8.57 3.55
CA GLY A 87 -1.83 -8.38 4.93
C GLY A 87 -3.00 -8.52 5.92
N PRO A 88 -3.99 -7.62 5.85
CA PRO A 88 -5.19 -7.66 6.68
C PRO A 88 -6.13 -8.84 6.39
N GLY A 89 -6.10 -9.40 5.17
CA GLY A 89 -7.15 -10.34 4.74
C GLY A 89 -8.53 -9.67 4.72
N ILE A 90 -8.57 -8.41 4.26
CA ILE A 90 -9.75 -7.56 4.25
C ILE A 90 -9.98 -7.10 2.81
N PRO A 91 -11.22 -7.19 2.29
CA PRO A 91 -11.58 -6.50 1.07
C PRO A 91 -11.54 -5.00 1.33
N LEU A 92 -10.64 -4.29 0.64
CA LEU A 92 -10.70 -2.84 0.59
C LEU A 92 -11.59 -2.48 -0.60
N LEU A 93 -12.90 -2.42 -0.35
CA LEU A 93 -13.87 -1.92 -1.30
C LEU A 93 -13.63 -0.41 -1.45
N LEU A 94 -13.00 -0.05 -2.57
CA LEU A 94 -12.66 1.31 -2.92
C LEU A 94 -13.43 1.71 -4.16
N ASP A 95 -13.91 2.93 -4.17
CA ASP A 95 -14.52 3.53 -5.36
C ASP A 95 -13.49 3.61 -6.50
N ASP A 96 -13.94 3.57 -7.75
CA ASP A 96 -13.10 3.63 -8.95
C ASP A 96 -12.21 4.90 -9.02
N ASP A 97 -12.57 5.95 -8.28
CA ASP A 97 -11.80 7.19 -8.14
C ASP A 97 -10.92 7.24 -6.88
N THR A 98 -10.62 6.07 -6.30
CA THR A 98 -9.77 5.95 -5.12
C THR A 98 -8.52 5.13 -5.43
N VAL A 99 -7.37 5.58 -4.92
CA VAL A 99 -6.09 4.88 -5.09
C VAL A 99 -5.57 4.39 -3.75
N TYR A 100 -5.25 3.10 -3.70
CA TYR A 100 -4.57 2.48 -2.58
C TYR A 100 -3.05 2.52 -2.76
N SER A 101 -2.35 3.13 -1.79
CA SER A 101 -0.89 3.14 -1.71
C SER A 101 -0.39 2.09 -0.72
N PHE A 102 0.48 1.19 -1.18
CA PHE A 102 0.98 0.09 -0.36
C PHE A 102 2.44 -0.23 -0.61
N TRP A 103 3.01 -1.04 0.29
CA TRP A 103 4.34 -1.63 0.13
C TRP A 103 5.45 -0.62 -0.18
N ALA A 104 5.35 0.56 0.46
CA ALA A 104 6.40 1.55 0.46
C ALA A 104 7.65 0.99 1.16
N TYR A 105 8.79 1.02 0.48
CA TYR A 105 10.05 0.55 1.04
C TYR A 105 11.23 1.38 0.52
N VAL A 106 12.20 1.62 1.39
CA VAL A 106 13.50 2.21 1.04
C VAL A 106 14.58 1.38 1.73
N VAL A 107 15.58 0.94 0.96
CA VAL A 107 16.70 0.14 1.49
C VAL A 107 17.41 0.91 2.60
N PRO A 108 17.88 0.24 3.67
CA PRO A 108 18.44 0.91 4.85
C PRO A 108 19.50 1.97 4.54
N GLU A 109 20.38 1.68 3.58
CA GLU A 109 21.54 2.50 3.18
C GLU A 109 21.13 3.76 2.41
N ALA A 110 19.88 3.81 1.91
CA ALA A 110 19.36 4.92 1.13
C ALA A 110 18.33 5.78 1.91
N ARG A 111 18.08 5.43 3.18
CA ARG A 111 17.24 6.23 4.08
C ARG A 111 17.87 7.60 4.32
N GLY A 112 17.04 8.63 4.51
CA GLY A 112 17.49 10.02 4.65
C GLY A 112 17.76 10.76 3.33
N LYS A 113 17.90 10.05 2.20
CA LYS A 113 18.12 10.65 0.86
C LYS A 113 16.86 11.20 0.18
N LYS A 114 15.76 11.37 0.93
CA LYS A 114 14.45 11.81 0.43
C LYS A 114 13.86 10.94 -0.71
N ILE A 115 14.31 9.69 -0.86
CA ILE A 115 13.85 8.78 -1.94
C ILE A 115 12.34 8.54 -1.87
N TYR A 116 11.80 8.21 -0.69
CA TYR A 116 10.36 8.02 -0.52
C TYR A 116 9.56 9.26 -0.95
N ARG A 117 10.03 10.46 -0.60
CA ARG A 117 9.40 11.72 -1.03
C ARG A 117 9.38 11.86 -2.56
N LYS A 118 10.51 11.61 -3.23
CA LYS A 118 10.57 11.66 -4.70
C LYS A 118 9.59 10.66 -5.33
N ILE A 119 9.58 9.41 -4.85
CA ILE A 119 8.67 8.35 -5.35
C ILE A 119 7.22 8.78 -5.16
N ARG A 120 6.88 9.27 -3.97
CA ARG A 120 5.55 9.76 -3.61
C ARG A 120 5.10 10.94 -4.49
N ASP A 121 6.00 11.88 -4.76
CA ASP A 121 5.68 13.05 -5.59
C ASP A 121 5.35 12.62 -7.04
N VAL A 122 6.06 11.61 -7.60
CA VAL A 122 5.70 10.99 -8.89
C VAL A 122 4.39 10.22 -8.81
N PHE A 123 4.18 9.45 -7.73
CA PHE A 123 2.95 8.70 -7.50
C PHE A 123 1.71 9.60 -7.50
N PHE A 124 1.73 10.70 -6.76
CA PHE A 124 0.61 11.65 -6.74
C PHE A 124 0.43 12.39 -8.06
N SER A 125 1.54 12.68 -8.75
CA SER A 125 1.48 13.24 -10.10
C SER A 125 0.86 12.27 -11.10
N TYR A 126 1.15 10.97 -10.99
CA TYR A 126 0.62 9.94 -11.88
C TYR A 126 -0.90 9.76 -11.69
N TYR A 127 -1.35 9.65 -10.44
CA TYR A 127 -2.77 9.52 -10.11
C TYR A 127 -3.49 10.87 -9.95
N LYS A 128 -3.06 11.90 -10.67
CA LYS A 128 -3.71 13.21 -10.63
C LYS A 128 -5.18 13.09 -11.02
N GLY A 129 -6.06 13.74 -10.24
CA GLY A 129 -7.50 13.77 -10.50
C GLY A 129 -8.32 12.71 -9.77
N VAL A 130 -7.70 11.79 -9.03
CA VAL A 130 -8.44 10.85 -8.16
C VAL A 130 -9.02 11.60 -6.95
N LYS A 131 -10.18 11.14 -6.47
CA LYS A 131 -10.90 11.80 -5.36
C LYS A 131 -10.22 11.55 -4.02
N LYS A 132 -9.64 10.36 -3.85
CA LYS A 132 -9.16 9.89 -2.56
C LYS A 132 -7.92 9.01 -2.71
N TYR A 133 -7.02 9.14 -1.75
CA TYR A 133 -5.94 8.20 -1.52
C TYR A 133 -6.13 7.47 -0.20
N VAL A 134 -5.86 6.16 -0.20
CA VAL A 134 -5.97 5.30 0.97
C VAL A 134 -4.63 4.60 1.22
N SER A 135 -4.31 4.36 2.49
CA SER A 135 -3.15 3.56 2.87
C SER A 135 -3.39 2.86 4.19
N LEU A 136 -2.80 1.68 4.36
CA LEU A 136 -2.81 0.94 5.63
C LEU A 136 -1.40 0.93 6.21
N VAL A 137 -1.26 1.33 7.46
CA VAL A 137 0.02 1.38 8.16
C VAL A 137 -0.06 0.57 9.44
N GLU A 138 0.93 -0.27 9.70
CA GLU A 138 1.02 -0.98 10.98
C GLU A 138 1.19 0.02 12.14
N PRO A 139 0.48 -0.14 13.28
CA PRO A 139 0.55 0.81 14.40
C PRO A 139 1.96 1.07 14.93
N SER A 140 2.83 0.06 14.87
CA SER A 140 4.24 0.10 15.30
C SER A 140 5.15 0.84 14.34
N ASN A 141 4.74 1.07 13.09
CA ASN A 141 5.55 1.78 12.10
C ASN A 141 5.42 3.30 12.28
N THR A 142 6.06 3.82 13.32
CA THR A 142 6.01 5.25 13.69
C THR A 142 6.49 6.16 12.56
N ILE A 143 7.47 5.73 11.78
CA ILE A 143 8.01 6.50 10.65
C ILE A 143 6.95 6.69 9.57
N ALA A 144 6.31 5.61 9.11
CA ALA A 144 5.27 5.71 8.09
C ALA A 144 4.09 6.56 8.56
N ARG A 145 3.70 6.46 9.84
CA ARG A 145 2.64 7.29 10.43
C ARG A 145 2.98 8.78 10.42
N ILE A 146 4.23 9.13 10.72
CA ILE A 146 4.70 10.53 10.65
C ILE A 146 4.66 11.03 9.21
N GLU A 147 5.11 10.23 8.23
CA GLU A 147 5.07 10.61 6.82
C GLU A 147 3.63 10.80 6.32
N LYS A 148 2.69 9.92 6.70
CA LYS A 148 1.27 10.08 6.35
C LYS A 148 0.68 11.40 6.88
N LYS A 149 1.03 11.81 8.10
CA LYS A 149 0.61 13.11 8.65
C LYS A 149 1.19 14.30 7.87
N LYS A 150 2.46 14.23 7.44
CA LYS A 150 3.08 15.26 6.59
C LYS A 150 2.37 15.38 5.24
N ASP A 151 1.82 14.27 4.77
CA ASP A 151 1.06 14.17 3.52
C ASP A 151 -0.42 14.50 3.68
N ALA A 152 -0.81 15.12 4.80
CA ALA A 152 -2.19 15.50 5.12
C ALA A 152 -3.19 14.32 5.09
N TYR A 153 -2.72 13.09 5.30
CA TYR A 153 -3.62 11.98 5.57
C TYR A 153 -4.19 12.09 6.98
N THR A 154 -5.44 11.68 7.10
CA THR A 154 -6.17 11.55 8.36
C THR A 154 -6.32 10.08 8.71
N GLU A 155 -6.14 9.74 10.00
CA GLU A 155 -6.47 8.39 10.49
C GLU A 155 -8.00 8.28 10.50
N THR A 156 -8.58 7.33 9.75
CA THR A 156 -10.04 7.15 9.64
C THR A 156 -10.55 5.89 10.34
N LYS A 157 -9.74 4.82 10.35
CA LYS A 157 -10.08 3.56 11.02
C LYS A 157 -8.87 2.89 11.64
N LYS A 158 -9.10 2.17 12.75
CA LYS A 158 -8.19 1.14 13.26
C LYS A 158 -8.80 -0.21 12.96
N ILE A 159 -7.99 -1.07 12.38
CA ILE A 159 -8.42 -2.34 11.84
C ILE A 159 -7.64 -3.43 12.59
N THR A 160 -8.35 -4.36 13.21
CA THR A 160 -7.79 -5.57 13.79
C THR A 160 -8.38 -6.77 13.08
N TYR A 161 -7.55 -7.73 12.69
CA TYR A 161 -8.05 -8.97 12.11
C TYR A 161 -7.43 -10.18 12.79
N ILE A 162 -8.24 -11.23 12.90
CA ILE A 162 -7.85 -12.56 13.39
C ILE A 162 -8.16 -13.52 12.26
N LYS A 163 -7.12 -14.06 11.62
CA LYS A 163 -7.26 -15.03 10.53
C LYS A 163 -6.97 -16.43 11.03
N PHE A 164 -7.90 -17.36 10.79
CA PHE A 164 -7.73 -18.78 10.99
C PHE A 164 -8.07 -19.51 9.68
N ARG A 165 -7.05 -20.11 9.05
CA ARG A 165 -7.17 -20.73 7.72
C ARG A 165 -7.77 -19.75 6.69
N CYS A 166 -8.95 -20.06 6.16
CA CYS A 166 -9.69 -19.27 5.16
C CYS A 166 -10.66 -18.25 5.76
N ILE A 167 -10.80 -18.19 7.09
CA ILE A 167 -11.77 -17.32 7.76
C ILE A 167 -11.02 -16.20 8.48
N SER A 168 -11.47 -14.96 8.28
CA SER A 168 -10.99 -13.77 8.98
C SER A 168 -12.12 -13.15 9.78
N ILE A 169 -11.88 -12.90 11.07
CA ILE A 169 -12.69 -11.99 11.88
C ILE A 169 -12.07 -10.60 11.75
N ILE A 170 -12.84 -9.62 11.33
CA ILE A 170 -12.36 -8.25 11.12
C ILE A 170 -13.13 -7.32 12.04
N ILE A 171 -12.38 -6.51 12.78
CA ILE A 171 -12.89 -5.50 13.69
C ILE A 171 -12.37 -4.15 13.20
N GLU A 172 -13.28 -3.30 12.73
CA GLU A 172 -13.01 -1.92 12.35
C GLU A 172 -13.51 -0.99 13.46
N GLN A 173 -12.63 -0.16 13.99
CA GLN A 173 -12.96 0.95 14.88
C GLN A 173 -12.78 2.25 14.11
N PHE A 174 -13.85 3.02 13.94
CA PHE A 174 -13.77 4.34 13.30
C PHE A 174 -13.11 5.33 14.27
N THR A 175 -12.27 6.23 13.79
CA THR A 175 -11.51 7.16 14.64
C THR A 175 -12.30 8.42 15.01
N ASP A 176 -13.26 8.80 14.17
CA ASP A 176 -14.14 9.96 14.30
C ASP A 176 -15.37 9.69 15.18
N SER A 177 -15.61 8.44 15.54
CA SER A 177 -16.80 8.00 16.24
C SER A 177 -16.50 6.82 17.16
N GLN A 178 -17.36 6.56 18.15
CA GLN A 178 -17.28 5.33 18.95
C GLN A 178 -17.88 4.12 18.22
N ARG A 179 -18.00 4.19 16.88
CA ARG A 179 -18.58 3.12 16.08
C ARG A 179 -17.55 2.02 15.84
N PHE A 180 -18.04 0.79 15.93
CA PHE A 180 -17.29 -0.40 15.58
C PHE A 180 -18.10 -1.22 14.57
N ASN A 181 -17.40 -1.83 13.64
CA ASN A 181 -17.96 -2.82 12.74
C ASN A 181 -17.21 -4.14 12.97
N ILE A 182 -17.96 -5.24 13.08
CA ILE A 182 -17.39 -6.58 13.22
C ILE A 182 -18.03 -7.44 12.14
N HIS A 183 -17.21 -8.02 11.28
CA HIS A 183 -17.68 -8.90 10.22
C HIS A 183 -16.73 -10.08 10.03
N LEU A 184 -17.27 -11.13 9.42
CA LEU A 184 -16.55 -12.33 9.04
C LEU A 184 -16.32 -12.29 7.54
N GLU A 185 -15.11 -12.58 7.12
CA GLU A 185 -14.75 -12.75 5.71
C GLU A 185 -14.24 -14.15 5.49
N SER A 186 -14.74 -14.80 4.44
CA SER A 186 -14.23 -16.07 3.94
C SER A 186 -13.41 -15.80 2.68
N GLY A 187 -12.09 -15.95 2.76
CA GLY A 187 -11.17 -15.81 1.63
C GLY A 187 -10.65 -17.18 1.15
N ASN A 188 -10.13 -17.22 -0.07
CA ASN A 188 -9.48 -18.44 -0.60
C ASN A 188 -8.28 -18.85 0.28
N GLN A 189 -7.94 -20.15 0.31
CA GLN A 189 -6.76 -20.68 1.03
C GLN A 189 -5.45 -20.00 0.58
N TYR A 190 -5.44 -19.45 -0.64
CA TYR A 190 -4.32 -18.74 -1.20
C TYR A 190 -4.34 -17.28 -0.74
N ASP A 191 -3.30 -16.91 0.00
CA ASP A 191 -2.95 -15.57 0.47
C ASP A 191 -2.66 -14.59 -0.70
N LEU A 192 -3.57 -14.48 -1.66
CA LEU A 192 -3.41 -13.61 -2.82
C LEU A 192 -4.19 -12.32 -2.64
N LEU A 193 -3.56 -11.24 -3.09
CA LEU A 193 -4.27 -10.06 -3.55
C LEU A 193 -5.13 -10.55 -4.72
N MET A 194 -6.41 -10.82 -4.48
CA MET A 194 -7.37 -10.93 -5.57
C MET A 194 -7.80 -9.50 -5.86
N ILE A 195 -7.34 -9.02 -7.00
CA ILE A 195 -8.06 -7.98 -7.72
C ILE A 195 -9.17 -8.70 -8.48
#